data_AF-A0A7C1TZ51-F1
#
_entry.id   AF-A0A7C1TZ51-F1
#
_cell.length_a   1.000
_cell.length_b   1.000
_cell.length_c   1.000
_cell.angle_alpha   90.00
_cell.angle_beta   90.00
_cell.angle_gamma   90.00
#
_symmetry.space_group_name_H-M   'P 1'
#
loop_
_entity.id
_entity.type
_entity.pdbx_description
1 polymer ?
#
loop_
_entity_poly.entity_id
_entity_poly.type
_entity_poly.pdbx_seq_one_letter_code
_entity_poly.pdbx_strand_id
1 'polypeptide(L)'
;MIIQKDFQTVTHGRGSTSITAEVERIVAASGIHTGLCHVFVEHTSASLMLCENADPSVRRDLEYFLARLAPDGDPGYEHSAEGPDVRVIKG
;
A
#
# COMPACT_ATOMS: atom_id res chain seq x y z
N MET A 1 -1.69 26.64 -6.17
CA MET A 1 -1.17 25.85 -7.30
C MET A 1 -1.49 24.38 -7.01
N ILE A 2 -1.99 23.63 -7.99
CA ILE A 2 -2.28 22.20 -7.87
C ILE A 2 -1.42 21.47 -8.89
N ILE A 3 -0.76 20.41 -8.46
CA ILE A 3 0.05 19.55 -9.31
C ILE A 3 -0.44 18.12 -9.10
N GLN A 4 -0.68 17.42 -10.20
CA GLN A 4 -1.05 16.00 -10.22
C GLN A 4 0.00 15.23 -11.00
N LYS A 5 0.41 14.08 -10.46
CA LYS A 5 1.36 13.16 -11.06
C LYS A 5 0.95 11.73 -10.74
N ASP A 6 0.95 10.90 -11.78
CA ASP A 6 0.73 9.47 -11.68
C ASP A 6 2.08 8.77 -11.79
N PHE A 7 2.26 7.69 -11.02
CA PHE A 7 3.44 6.83 -11.10
C PHE A 7 3.03 5.38 -10.81
N GLN A 8 3.88 4.45 -11.24
CA GLN A 8 3.66 3.02 -11.03
C GLN A 8 4.77 2.45 -10.17
N THR A 9 4.41 1.47 -9.34
CA THR A 9 5.36 0.66 -8.58
C THR A 9 5.11 -0.81 -8.85
N VAL A 10 6.17 -1.61 -8.89
CA VAL A 10 6.06 -3.06 -9.07
C VAL A 10 6.05 -3.71 -7.69
N THR A 11 5.06 -4.54 -7.43
CA THR A 11 4.97 -5.35 -6.20
C THR A 11 5.18 -6.83 -6.52
N HIS A 12 5.69 -7.57 -5.55
CA HIS A 12 5.97 -9.00 -5.67
C HIS A 12 5.13 -9.79 -4.68
N GLY A 13 3.86 -10.00 -5.04
CA GLY A 13 2.90 -10.73 -4.20
C GLY A 13 2.45 -9.94 -2.97
N ARG A 14 1.99 -10.65 -1.94
CA ARG A 14 1.52 -10.06 -0.68
C ARG A 14 2.69 -9.41 0.07
N GLY A 15 2.47 -8.17 0.49
CA GLY A 15 3.32 -7.45 1.42
C GLY A 15 3.44 -5.97 1.07
N SER A 16 3.94 -5.19 2.02
CA SER A 16 4.14 -3.75 1.88
C SER A 16 5.33 -3.42 0.99
N THR A 17 5.16 -2.43 0.10
CA THR A 17 6.26 -1.80 -0.65
C THR A 17 6.32 -0.32 -0.29
N SER A 18 7.50 0.20 0.08
CA SER A 18 7.65 1.63 0.37
C SER A 18 7.62 2.43 -0.93
N ILE A 19 6.74 3.43 -0.97
CA ILE A 19 6.64 4.43 -2.06
C ILE A 19 7.19 5.80 -1.64
N THR A 20 7.76 5.92 -0.44
CA THR A 20 8.17 7.20 0.16
C THR A 20 9.12 7.98 -0.75
N ALA A 21 10.16 7.32 -1.27
CA ALA A 21 11.16 7.95 -2.13
C ALA A 21 10.57 8.49 -3.46
N GLU A 22 9.51 7.85 -3.97
CA GLU A 22 8.84 8.31 -5.19
C GLU A 22 7.97 9.53 -4.90
N VAL A 23 7.19 9.49 -3.82
CA VAL A 23 6.37 10.60 -3.37
C VAL A 23 7.24 11.82 -3.04
N GLU A 24 8.37 11.63 -2.34
CA GLU A 24 9.34 12.69 -2.04
C GLU A 24 9.89 13.34 -3.31
N ARG A 25 10.25 12.54 -4.32
CA ARG A 25 10.74 13.05 -5.61
C ARG A 25 9.69 13.90 -6.31
N ILE A 26 8.43 13.45 -6.31
CA ILE A 26 7.31 14.17 -6.92
C ILE A 26 7.03 15.48 -6.18
N VAL A 27 7.01 15.44 -4.84
CA VAL A 27 6.80 16.64 -4.00
C VAL A 27 7.93 17.64 -4.20
N ALA A 28 9.19 17.19 -4.21
CA ALA A 28 10.34 18.08 -4.46
C ALA A 28 10.28 18.72 -5.86
N ALA A 29 9.93 17.94 -6.89
CA ALA A 29 9.78 18.44 -8.26
C ALA A 29 8.59 19.42 -8.43
N SER A 30 7.64 19.42 -7.49
CA SER A 30 6.47 20.30 -7.53
C SER A 30 6.81 21.77 -7.24
N GLY A 31 7.94 22.03 -6.55
CA GLY A 31 8.31 23.37 -6.08
C GLY A 31 7.39 23.94 -4.98
N ILE A 32 6.45 23.15 -4.45
CA ILE A 32 5.55 23.57 -3.36
C ILE A 32 6.27 23.40 -2.02
N HIS A 33 6.53 24.51 -1.33
CA HIS A 33 7.18 24.50 -0.01
C HIS A 33 6.22 24.17 1.14
N THR A 34 4.94 24.52 1.01
CA THR A 34 3.92 24.25 2.04
C THR A 34 2.57 24.03 1.35
N GLY A 35 1.93 22.92 1.66
CA GLY A 35 0.67 22.52 1.04
C GLY A 35 0.22 21.15 1.53
N LEU A 36 -0.76 20.58 0.83
CA LEU A 36 -1.28 19.25 1.08
C LEU A 36 -0.81 18.30 -0.03
N CYS A 37 -0.28 17.14 0.36
CA CYS A 37 -0.02 16.03 -0.56
C CYS A 37 -1.14 15.00 -0.41
N HIS A 38 -1.87 14.76 -1.49
CA HIS A 38 -2.88 13.71 -1.55
C HIS A 38 -2.33 12.52 -2.35
N VAL A 39 -2.36 11.33 -1.76
CA VAL A 39 -1.93 10.09 -2.41
C VAL A 39 -3.14 9.18 -2.52
N PHE A 40 -3.37 8.66 -3.72
CA PHE A 40 -4.51 7.80 -4.03
C PHE A 40 -4.01 6.52 -4.71
N VAL A 41 -4.63 5.38 -4.38
CA VAL A 41 -4.34 4.10 -5.03
C VAL A 41 -5.50 3.73 -5.93
N GLU A 42 -5.22 3.50 -7.21
CA GLU A 42 -6.24 3.20 -8.24
C GLU A 42 -6.59 1.69 -8.30
N HIS A 43 -6.38 0.97 -7.19
CA HIS A 43 -6.60 -0.47 -7.09
C HIS A 43 -7.42 -0.80 -5.85
N THR A 44 -8.37 -1.73 -5.97
CA THR A 44 -9.19 -2.23 -4.85
C THR A 44 -8.48 -3.29 -4.02
N SER A 45 -7.39 -3.83 -4.56
CA SER A 45 -6.58 -4.89 -3.96
C SER A 45 -5.21 -4.36 -3.50
N ALA A 46 -5.16 -3.13 -3.02
CA ALA A 46 -3.97 -2.55 -2.38
C ALA A 46 -4.42 -1.41 -1.47
N SER A 47 -3.63 -1.12 -0.44
CA SER A 47 -3.94 -0.02 0.48
C SER A 47 -2.74 0.92 0.61
N LEU A 48 -3.00 2.13 1.09
CA LEU A 48 -1.96 3.05 1.50
C LEU A 48 -1.89 3.07 3.02
N MET A 49 -0.68 3.00 3.55
CA MET A 49 -0.44 3.05 4.98
C MET A 49 0.75 3.96 5.31
N LEU A 50 0.57 4.76 6.35
CA LEU A 50 1.65 5.49 7.01
C LEU A 50 2.01 4.76 8.30
N CYS A 51 3.26 4.31 8.40
CA CYS A 51 3.75 3.45 9.47
C CYS A 51 5.21 3.82 9.80
N GLU A 52 5.68 3.38 10.96
CA GLU A 52 7.11 3.40 11.27
C GLU A 52 7.89 2.56 10.25
N ASN A 53 8.99 3.13 9.75
CA ASN A 53 9.86 2.48 8.76
C ASN A 53 11.34 2.49 9.21
N ALA A 54 11.61 2.75 10.50
CA ALA A 54 12.96 2.78 11.07
C ALA A 54 13.44 1.37 11.45
N ASP A 55 12.60 0.58 12.13
CA ASP A 55 12.86 -0.83 12.40
C ASP A 55 12.11 -1.74 11.40
N PRO A 56 12.82 -2.53 10.58
CA PRO A 56 12.20 -3.52 9.70
C PRO A 56 11.33 -4.55 10.41
N SER A 57 11.47 -4.74 11.73
CA SER A 57 10.64 -5.64 12.54
C SER A 57 9.17 -5.20 12.59
N VAL A 58 8.91 -3.90 12.73
CA VAL A 58 7.54 -3.34 12.81
C VAL A 58 6.74 -3.70 11.56
N ARG A 59 7.37 -3.54 10.38
CA ARG A 59 6.77 -3.91 9.11
C ARG A 59 6.47 -5.41 9.04
N ARG A 60 7.39 -6.27 9.49
CA ARG A 60 7.17 -7.73 9.52
C ARG A 60 6.05 -8.13 10.48
N ASP A 61 5.99 -7.50 11.65
CA ASP A 61 4.97 -7.79 12.66
C ASP A 61 3.58 -7.38 12.19
N LEU A 62 3.48 -6.25 11.48
CA LEU A 62 2.24 -5.82 10.86
C LEU A 62 1.80 -6.80 9.77
N GLU A 63 2.71 -7.20 8.87
CA GLU A 63 2.40 -8.20 7.84
C GLU A 63 1.93 -9.53 8.47
N TYR A 64 2.61 -9.96 9.54
CA TYR A 64 2.22 -11.13 10.31
C TYR A 64 0.82 -11.00 10.92
N PHE A 65 0.52 -9.83 11.50
CA PHE A 65 -0.79 -9.54 12.07
C PHE A 65 -1.89 -9.56 11.01
N LEU A 66 -1.69 -8.89 9.87
CA LEU A 66 -2.66 -8.82 8.77
C LEU A 66 -2.92 -10.20 8.17
N ALA A 67 -1.87 -11.01 7.96
CA ALA A 67 -2.00 -12.37 7.47
C ALA A 67 -2.78 -13.30 8.42
N ARG A 68 -2.73 -13.03 9.73
CA ARG A 68 -3.49 -13.80 10.73
C ARG A 68 -4.93 -13.29 10.90
N LEU A 69 -5.13 -11.98 10.79
CA LEU A 69 -6.44 -11.34 10.90
C LEU A 69 -7.36 -11.73 9.74
N ALA A 70 -6.80 -11.78 8.54
CA ALA A 70 -7.50 -12.17 7.33
C ALA A 70 -6.59 -13.12 6.52
N PRO A 71 -6.76 -14.44 6.69
CA PRO A 71 -5.98 -15.43 5.96
C PRO A 71 -6.37 -15.48 4.48
N ASP A 72 -5.37 -15.59 3.60
CA ASP A 72 -5.61 -15.81 2.17
C ASP A 72 -6.36 -17.11 1.94
N GLY A 73 -7.27 -17.11 0.97
CA GLY A 73 -7.97 -18.32 0.58
C GLY A 73 -8.95 -18.88 1.62
N ASP A 74 -9.30 -18.15 2.69
CA ASP A 74 -10.22 -18.65 3.71
C ASP A 74 -11.56 -19.08 3.05
N PRO A 75 -11.97 -20.37 3.22
CA PRO A 75 -13.19 -20.91 2.62
C PRO A 75 -14.47 -20.30 3.20
N GLY A 76 -14.39 -19.60 4.33
CA GLY A 76 -15.50 -18.85 4.91
C GLY A 76 -15.91 -17.62 4.11
N TYR A 77 -15.06 -17.12 3.20
CA TYR A 77 -15.43 -16.01 2.30
C TYR A 77 -16.16 -16.51 1.05
N GLU A 78 -17.33 -15.93 0.80
CA GLU A 78 -18.15 -16.17 -0.40
C GLU A 78 -17.50 -15.60 -1.67
N HIS A 79 -16.70 -14.53 -1.53
CA HIS A 79 -16.01 -13.90 -2.65
C HIS A 79 -14.78 -14.73 -3.06
N SER A 80 -14.94 -15.58 -4.08
CA SER A 80 -13.91 -16.52 -4.54
C SER A 80 -13.55 -16.42 -6.03
N ALA A 81 -14.17 -15.49 -6.76
CA ALA A 81 -14.06 -15.43 -8.22
C ALA A 81 -12.72 -14.87 -8.73
N GLU A 82 -11.99 -14.14 -7.88
CA GLU A 82 -10.79 -13.38 -8.29
C GLU A 82 -9.48 -14.06 -7.86
N GLY A 83 -9.54 -15.32 -7.40
CA GLY A 83 -8.38 -16.08 -6.93
C GLY A 83 -8.26 -16.12 -5.40
N PRO A 84 -7.37 -16.98 -4.86
CA PRO A 84 -7.18 -17.13 -3.41
C PRO A 84 -6.56 -15.88 -2.76
N ASP A 85 -5.86 -15.05 -3.53
CA ASP A 85 -5.15 -13.84 -3.11
C ASP A 85 -6.05 -12.60 -2.95
N VAL A 86 -7.30 -12.64 -3.42
CA VAL A 86 -8.28 -11.55 -3.28
C VAL A 86 -9.23 -11.75 -2.09
N ARG A 87 -9.09 -12.86 -1.36
CA ARG A 87 -9.94 -13.15 -0.18
C ARG A 87 -9.61 -12.30 1.04
N VAL A 88 -8.71 -11.32 0.91
CA VAL A 88 -8.21 -10.48 2.01
C VAL A 88 -7.94 -9.07 1.49
N ILE A 89 -8.19 -8.06 2.34
CA ILE A 89 -7.70 -6.69 2.16
C ILE A 89 -6.18 -6.76 1.96
N LYS A 90 -5.73 -6.62 0.71
CA LYS A 90 -4.32 -6.51 0.38
C LYS A 90 -3.82 -5.17 0.96
N GLY A 91 -2.87 -5.28 1.90
CA GLY A 91 -2.05 -4.16 2.35
C GLY A 91 -1.17 -3.66 1.24
#